data_AF-A0A0G3GN88-F1
#
_entry.id   AF-A0A0G3GN88-F1
#
_cell.length_a   1.000
_cell.length_b   1.000
_cell.length_c   1.000
_cell.angle_alpha   90.00
_cell.angle_beta   90.00
_cell.angle_gamma   90.00
#
_symmetry.space_group_name_H-M   'P 1'
#
loop_
_entity.id
_entity.type
_entity.pdbx_description
1 polymer ?
#
loop_
_entity_poly.entity_id
_entity_poly.type
_entity_poly.pdbx_seq_one_letter_code
_entity_poly.pdbx_strand_id
1 'polypeptide(L)'
;MLERYEEFFGNRLAKFIEEVVPEKLSGLSPSELDAVSSGDGAFPRDLVRLLQNGAEATDEKISKILVVIGSWMNSSSGSDWAIGPLEDGPYSERAGIGISDGVSFIPLLALVERIVAEGPAESSTLDLVASMAEFNKKHAK
;
A
#
# COMPACT_ATOMS: atom_id res chain seq x y z
N MET A 1 6.55 28.06 -0.92
CA MET A 1 5.61 27.26 -0.09
C MET A 1 5.49 25.85 -0.64
N LEU A 2 5.30 25.68 -1.96
CA LEU A 2 5.39 24.39 -2.66
C LEU A 2 6.74 23.68 -2.49
N GLU A 3 7.89 24.37 -2.63
CA GLU A 3 9.20 23.73 -2.45
C GLU A 3 9.37 23.05 -1.08
N ARG A 4 8.93 23.70 0.00
CA ARG A 4 8.97 23.10 1.36
C ARG A 4 7.97 21.94 1.52
N TYR A 5 6.88 21.95 0.76
CA TYR A 5 5.88 20.89 0.77
C TYR A 5 6.45 19.63 0.08
N GLU A 6 6.98 19.80 -1.14
CA GLU A 6 7.61 18.72 -1.90
C GLU A 6 8.83 18.16 -1.17
N GLU A 7 9.64 19.00 -0.52
CA GLU A 7 10.80 18.55 0.24
C GLU A 7 10.39 17.79 1.51
N PHE A 8 9.39 18.26 2.27
CA PHE A 8 8.92 17.57 3.47
C PHE A 8 8.25 16.23 3.16
N PHE A 9 7.36 16.19 2.18
CA PHE A 9 6.66 14.96 1.80
C PHE A 9 7.57 14.02 1.00
N GLY A 10 8.43 14.55 0.13
CA GLY A 10 9.46 13.78 -0.58
C GLY A 10 10.39 13.07 0.40
N ASN A 11 10.86 13.75 1.45
CA ASN A 11 11.67 13.12 2.50
C ASN A 11 10.91 12.02 3.26
N ARG A 12 9.61 12.20 3.48
CA ARG A 12 8.77 11.19 4.13
C ARG A 12 8.53 9.96 3.24
N LEU A 13 8.33 10.16 1.93
CA LEU A 13 8.19 9.09 0.95
C LEU A 13 9.51 8.33 0.81
N ALA A 14 10.64 9.05 0.66
CA ALA A 14 11.97 8.46 0.60
C ALA A 14 12.24 7.61 1.84
N LYS A 15 12.03 8.16 3.04
CA LYS A 15 12.16 7.40 4.29
C LYS A 15 11.28 6.15 4.32
N PHE A 16 10.03 6.27 3.86
CA PHE A 16 9.13 5.12 3.80
C PHE A 16 9.64 4.02 2.85
N ILE A 17 10.09 4.39 1.65
CA ILE A 17 10.61 3.45 0.64
C ILE A 17 11.95 2.84 1.07
N GLU A 18 12.84 3.64 1.67
CA GLU A 18 14.21 3.23 1.98
C GLU A 18 14.34 2.49 3.32
N GLU A 19 13.48 2.79 4.29
CA GLU A 19 13.56 2.19 5.62
C GLU A 19 12.37 1.27 5.89
N VAL A 20 11.14 1.79 5.78
CA VAL A 20 9.94 1.08 6.25
C VAL A 20 9.60 -0.11 5.34
N VAL A 21 9.61 0.07 4.02
CA VAL A 21 9.31 -1.01 3.08
C VAL A 21 10.28 -2.19 3.25
N PRO A 22 11.61 -2.01 3.23
CA PRO A 22 12.56 -3.10 3.44
C PRO A 22 12.44 -3.73 4.83
N GLU A 23 12.24 -2.91 5.89
CA GLU A 23 12.06 -3.43 7.25
C GLU A 23 10.85 -4.37 7.31
N LYS A 24 9.68 -3.95 6.81
CA LYS A 24 8.47 -4.78 6.88
C LYS A 24 8.55 -6.02 5.98
N LEU A 25 9.15 -5.91 4.79
CA LEU A 25 9.37 -7.06 3.92
C LEU A 25 10.36 -8.08 4.51
N SER A 26 11.35 -7.64 5.29
CA SER A 26 12.30 -8.53 5.95
C SER A 26 11.67 -9.44 7.02
N GLY A 27 10.50 -9.04 7.52
CA GLY A 27 9.72 -9.82 8.48
C GLY A 27 8.87 -10.93 7.84
N LEU A 28 8.80 -11.02 6.51
CA LEU A 28 8.06 -12.05 5.80
C LEU A 28 8.90 -13.33 5.63
N SER A 29 8.23 -14.48 5.59
CA SER A 29 8.88 -15.72 5.17
C SER A 29 9.32 -15.65 3.69
N PRO A 30 10.30 -16.45 3.25
CA PRO A 30 10.75 -16.43 1.86
C PRO A 30 9.64 -16.61 0.82
N SER A 31 8.65 -17.47 1.10
CA SER A 31 7.49 -17.69 0.22
C SER A 31 6.53 -16.50 0.17
N GLU A 32 6.32 -15.82 1.30
CA GLU A 32 5.48 -14.62 1.35
C GLU A 32 6.15 -13.46 0.63
N LEU A 33 7.47 -13.31 0.85
CA LEU A 33 8.26 -12.29 0.16
C LEU A 33 8.25 -12.51 -1.37
N ASP A 34 8.40 -13.75 -1.82
CA ASP A 34 8.33 -14.10 -3.25
C ASP A 34 6.94 -13.80 -3.84
N ALA A 35 5.87 -14.17 -3.13
CA ALA A 35 4.50 -13.88 -3.55
C ALA A 35 4.22 -12.36 -3.67
N VAL A 36 4.83 -11.54 -2.81
CA VAL A 36 4.69 -10.08 -2.83
C VAL A 36 5.59 -9.43 -3.87
N SER A 37 6.83 -9.89 -4.01
CA SER A 37 7.86 -9.18 -4.80
C SER A 37 7.92 -9.64 -6.25
N SER A 38 7.43 -10.84 -6.58
CA SER A 38 7.38 -11.30 -7.96
C SER A 38 6.25 -10.61 -8.74
N GLY A 39 5.16 -10.22 -8.06
CA GLY A 39 3.92 -9.79 -8.73
C GLY A 39 3.24 -10.90 -9.56
N ASP A 40 3.84 -12.10 -9.62
CA ASP A 40 3.45 -13.23 -10.45
C ASP A 40 2.48 -14.14 -9.69
N GLY A 41 1.28 -13.62 -9.47
CA GLY A 41 0.23 -14.39 -8.82
C GLY A 41 -1.09 -13.65 -8.75
N ALA A 42 -2.06 -14.23 -8.05
CA ALA A 42 -3.22 -13.49 -7.60
C ALA A 42 -2.82 -12.55 -6.46
N PHE A 43 -3.64 -11.51 -6.23
CA PHE A 43 -3.51 -10.62 -5.10
C PHE A 43 -3.43 -11.42 -3.78
N PRO A 44 -2.49 -11.11 -2.86
CA PRO A 44 -2.16 -11.94 -1.70
C PRO A 44 -3.18 -11.80 -0.55
N ARG A 45 -4.45 -12.11 -0.81
CA ARG A 45 -5.57 -11.98 0.14
C ARG A 45 -5.31 -12.72 1.45
N ASP A 46 -4.80 -13.95 1.37
CA ASP A 46 -4.62 -14.79 2.55
C ASP A 46 -3.51 -14.26 3.46
N LEU A 47 -2.44 -13.70 2.90
CA LEU A 47 -1.40 -13.02 3.66
C LEU A 47 -1.95 -11.76 4.35
N VAL A 48 -2.74 -10.95 3.66
CA VAL A 48 -3.38 -9.76 4.27
C VAL A 48 -4.28 -10.17 5.45
N ARG A 49 -5.08 -11.22 5.29
CA ARG A 49 -5.94 -11.74 6.37
C ARG A 49 -5.14 -12.30 7.54
N LEU A 50 -4.02 -12.98 7.26
CA LEU A 50 -3.10 -13.46 8.30
C LEU A 50 -2.57 -12.28 9.13
N LEU A 51 -2.13 -11.21 8.47
CA LEU A 51 -1.61 -10.01 9.13
C LEU A 51 -2.69 -9.25 9.91
N GLN A 52 -3.92 -9.16 9.39
CA GLN A 52 -5.06 -8.59 10.14
C GLN A 52 -5.31 -9.35 11.46
N ASN A 53 -5.18 -10.67 11.43
CA ASN A 53 -5.38 -11.57 12.57
C ASN A 53 -4.19 -11.66 13.52
N GLY A 54 -3.06 -11.04 13.19
CA GLY A 54 -1.87 -11.04 14.03
C GLY A 54 -2.11 -10.47 15.44
N ALA A 55 -1.18 -10.75 16.36
CA ALA A 55 -1.24 -10.22 17.73
C ALA A 55 -0.66 -8.80 17.85
N GLU A 56 -0.14 -8.26 16.76
CA GLU A 56 0.52 -6.96 16.71
C GLU A 56 -0.43 -5.79 16.99
N ALA A 57 0.15 -4.66 17.40
CA ALA A 57 -0.58 -3.40 17.53
C ALA A 57 -1.16 -2.94 16.19
N THR A 58 -2.25 -2.18 16.25
CA THR A 58 -2.97 -1.68 15.07
C THR A 58 -2.06 -0.97 14.06
N ASP A 59 -1.20 -0.07 14.53
CA ASP A 59 -0.28 0.69 13.66
C ASP A 59 0.72 -0.22 12.93
N GLU A 60 1.19 -1.27 13.62
CA GLU A 60 2.09 -2.25 13.03
C GLU A 60 1.37 -3.11 11.97
N LYS A 61 0.11 -3.49 12.22
CA LYS A 61 -0.73 -4.18 11.23
C LYS A 61 -0.96 -3.33 9.99
N ILE A 62 -1.32 -2.06 10.19
CA ILE A 62 -1.52 -1.10 9.10
C ILE A 62 -0.24 -0.99 8.27
N SER A 63 0.91 -0.80 8.94
CA SER A 63 2.20 -0.67 8.25
C SER A 63 2.55 -1.93 7.44
N LYS A 64 2.44 -3.13 8.03
CA LYS A 64 2.73 -4.39 7.32
C LYS A 64 1.79 -4.61 6.13
N ILE A 65 0.48 -4.44 6.33
CA ILE A 65 -0.51 -4.65 5.26
C ILE A 65 -0.32 -3.63 4.14
N LEU A 66 -0.04 -2.37 4.47
CA LEU A 66 0.28 -1.34 3.47
C LEU A 66 1.46 -1.75 2.61
N VAL A 67 2.57 -2.16 3.23
CA VAL A 67 3.78 -2.59 2.51
C VAL A 67 3.52 -3.81 1.65
N VAL A 68 2.77 -4.81 2.14
CA VAL A 68 2.42 -6.01 1.38
C VAL A 68 1.58 -5.68 0.14
N ILE A 69 0.51 -4.90 0.32
CA ILE A 69 -0.39 -4.54 -0.78
C ILE A 69 0.34 -3.68 -1.81
N GLY A 70 1.03 -2.62 -1.37
CA GLY A 70 1.69 -1.71 -2.29
C GLY A 70 2.88 -2.34 -3.00
N SER A 71 3.69 -3.16 -2.32
CA SER A 71 4.81 -3.86 -2.97
C SER A 71 4.32 -4.85 -4.03
N TRP A 72 3.22 -5.56 -3.77
CA TRP A 72 2.61 -6.44 -4.77
C TRP A 72 2.06 -5.65 -5.95
N MET A 73 1.39 -4.52 -5.72
CA MET A 73 0.89 -3.67 -6.79
C MET A 73 2.02 -3.10 -7.64
N ASN A 74 3.10 -2.60 -7.04
CA ASN A 74 4.26 -2.11 -7.78
C ASN A 74 4.87 -3.22 -8.66
N SER A 75 5.07 -4.40 -8.08
CA SER A 75 5.66 -5.54 -8.79
C SER A 75 4.75 -6.08 -9.91
N SER A 76 3.43 -6.04 -9.72
CA SER A 76 2.46 -6.62 -10.67
C SER A 76 1.97 -5.67 -11.76
N SER A 77 2.03 -4.35 -11.56
CA SER A 77 1.55 -3.37 -12.54
C SER A 77 2.57 -2.31 -12.96
N GLY A 78 3.80 -2.35 -12.44
CA GLY A 78 4.82 -1.33 -12.70
C GLY A 78 4.47 0.05 -12.14
N SER A 79 3.56 0.08 -11.16
CA SER A 79 3.21 1.30 -10.44
C SER A 79 4.27 1.64 -9.40
N ASP A 80 4.26 2.87 -8.92
CA ASP A 80 5.24 3.37 -7.97
C ASP A 80 4.59 3.89 -6.69
N TRP A 81 5.34 3.80 -5.58
CA TRP A 81 4.97 4.48 -4.35
C TRP A 81 4.92 5.98 -4.57
N ALA A 82 3.85 6.61 -4.11
CA ALA A 82 3.66 8.04 -4.22
C ALA A 82 3.09 8.62 -2.93
N ILE A 83 3.34 9.91 -2.73
CA ILE A 83 2.56 10.75 -1.83
C ILE A 83 1.76 11.72 -2.69
N GLY A 84 0.45 11.72 -2.49
CA GLY A 84 -0.46 12.62 -3.17
C GLY A 84 -1.38 13.33 -2.18
N PRO A 85 -1.82 14.56 -2.49
CA PRO A 85 -2.97 15.13 -1.81
C PRO A 85 -4.22 14.30 -2.16
N LEU A 86 -5.11 14.07 -1.20
CA LEU A 86 -6.36 13.35 -1.49
C LEU A 86 -7.29 14.10 -2.49
N GLU A 87 -7.07 15.39 -2.76
CA GLU A 87 -7.80 16.21 -3.75
C GLU A 87 -6.89 17.32 -4.35
N ASP A 88 -7.22 17.89 -5.52
CA ASP A 88 -6.51 19.05 -6.13
C ASP A 88 -6.90 20.41 -5.51
N GLY A 89 -7.29 20.43 -4.23
CA GLY A 89 -7.74 21.62 -3.51
C GLY A 89 -6.66 22.26 -2.63
N PRO A 90 -6.74 23.58 -2.35
CA PRO A 90 -5.83 24.29 -1.44
C PRO A 90 -5.93 23.83 0.04
N TYR A 91 -6.86 22.92 0.35
CA TYR A 91 -7.09 22.36 1.69
C TYR A 91 -6.93 20.83 1.74
N SER A 92 -6.29 20.23 0.75
CA SER A 92 -6.03 18.79 0.70
C SER A 92 -4.89 18.39 1.64
N GLU A 93 -5.08 18.59 2.94
CA GLU A 93 -4.07 18.35 3.98
C GLU A 93 -3.85 16.87 4.29
N ARG A 94 -4.64 15.97 3.69
CA ARG A 94 -4.37 14.54 3.78
C ARG A 94 -3.43 14.14 2.65
N ALA A 95 -2.14 14.36 2.88
CA ALA A 95 -1.10 13.68 2.13
C ALA A 95 -1.09 12.20 2.57
N GLY A 96 -1.44 11.29 1.65
CA GLY A 96 -1.48 9.85 1.91
C GLY A 96 -0.34 9.12 1.23
N ILE A 97 0.10 7.99 1.80
CA ILE A 97 0.95 7.03 1.07
C ILE A 97 0.04 6.15 0.22
N GLY A 98 0.38 6.02 -1.05
CA GLY A 98 -0.40 5.30 -2.03
C GLY A 98 0.44 4.83 -3.21
N ILE A 99 -0.25 4.38 -4.26
CA ILE A 99 0.36 3.90 -5.50
C ILE A 99 -0.09 4.79 -6.66
N SER A 100 0.84 5.16 -7.53
CA SER A 100 0.59 5.91 -8.76
C SER A 100 1.08 5.14 -9.98
N ASP A 101 0.31 5.19 -11.07
CA ASP A 101 0.73 4.72 -12.41
C ASP A 101 1.14 5.88 -13.33
N GLY A 102 1.30 7.08 -12.76
CA GLY A 102 1.57 8.32 -13.48
C GLY A 102 0.32 9.03 -14.02
N VAL A 103 -0.86 8.39 -13.97
CA VAL A 103 -2.14 8.98 -14.43
C VAL A 103 -3.16 9.07 -13.28
N SER A 104 -3.11 8.12 -12.35
CA SER A 104 -4.04 8.00 -11.24
C SER A 104 -3.31 7.70 -9.95
N PHE A 105 -3.88 8.13 -8.82
CA PHE A 105 -3.35 7.88 -7.48
C PHE A 105 -4.36 7.09 -6.65
N ILE A 106 -3.91 5.98 -6.04
CA ILE A 106 -4.69 5.16 -5.14
C ILE A 106 -4.22 5.40 -3.70
N PRO A 107 -5.04 5.99 -2.82
CA PRO A 107 -4.65 6.30 -1.44
C PRO A 107 -4.68 5.05 -0.54
N LEU A 108 -3.68 4.18 -0.69
CA LEU A 108 -3.65 2.88 0.00
C LEU A 108 -3.71 2.98 1.52
N LEU A 109 -3.04 3.95 2.15
CA LEU A 109 -3.02 4.05 3.61
C LEU A 109 -4.45 4.11 4.22
N ALA A 110 -5.32 4.95 3.67
CA ALA A 110 -6.70 5.08 4.15
C ALA A 110 -7.54 3.81 3.91
N LEU A 111 -7.27 3.11 2.81
CA LEU A 111 -7.91 1.82 2.51
C LEU A 111 -7.43 0.73 3.48
N VAL A 112 -6.14 0.73 3.83
CA VAL A 112 -5.56 -0.23 4.78
C VAL A 112 -6.03 0.02 6.20
N GLU A 113 -6.14 1.27 6.63
CA GLU A 113 -6.75 1.62 7.93
C GLU A 113 -8.17 1.05 8.04
N ARG A 114 -8.97 1.15 6.97
CA ARG A 114 -10.31 0.55 6.90
C ARG A 114 -10.26 -0.97 6.91
N ILE A 115 -9.38 -1.59 6.14
CA ILE A 115 -9.16 -3.05 6.16
C ILE A 115 -8.88 -3.52 7.59
N VAL A 116 -7.96 -2.87 8.31
CA VAL A 116 -7.64 -3.25 9.69
C VAL A 116 -8.82 -3.02 10.64
N ALA A 117 -9.59 -1.94 10.44
CA ALA A 117 -10.75 -1.63 11.27
C ALA A 117 -11.95 -2.58 11.05
N GLU A 118 -12.22 -3.00 9.82
CA GLU A 118 -13.25 -4.00 9.45
C GLU A 118 -12.89 -5.39 10.00
N GLY A 119 -11.60 -5.68 10.12
CA GLY A 119 -11.09 -6.96 10.57
C GLY A 119 -11.21 -8.06 9.50
N PRO A 120 -10.92 -9.32 9.86
CA PRO A 120 -10.84 -10.44 8.91
C PRO A 120 -12.19 -10.96 8.41
N ALA A 121 -13.26 -10.72 9.17
CA ALA A 121 -14.60 -11.27 8.92
C ALA A 121 -15.42 -10.39 7.99
N GLU A 122 -15.14 -9.08 7.96
CA GLU A 122 -15.72 -8.14 7.00
C GLU A 122 -14.66 -7.84 5.93
N SER A 123 -14.91 -8.28 4.69
CA SER A 123 -13.92 -8.21 3.60
C SER A 123 -14.21 -7.14 2.54
N SER A 124 -15.17 -6.24 2.77
CA SER A 124 -15.65 -5.36 1.71
C SER A 124 -14.57 -4.43 1.16
N THR A 125 -13.75 -3.81 2.02
CA THR A 125 -12.65 -2.97 1.57
C THR A 125 -11.49 -3.80 1.02
N LEU A 126 -11.20 -4.98 1.59
CA LEU A 126 -10.17 -5.88 1.06
C LEU A 126 -10.52 -6.39 -0.34
N ASP A 127 -11.79 -6.73 -0.57
CA ASP A 127 -12.28 -7.20 -1.87
C ASP A 127 -12.25 -6.09 -2.92
N LEU A 128 -12.58 -4.85 -2.52
CA LEU A 128 -12.42 -3.68 -3.38
C LEU A 128 -10.95 -3.48 -3.76
N VAL A 129 -10.04 -3.44 -2.78
CA VAL A 129 -8.61 -3.24 -3.03
C VAL A 129 -8.05 -4.34 -3.92
N ALA A 130 -8.38 -5.61 -3.63
CA ALA A 130 -7.94 -6.72 -4.45
C ALA A 130 -8.48 -6.65 -5.88
N SER A 131 -9.73 -6.21 -6.06
CA SER A 131 -10.33 -6.04 -7.40
C SER A 131 -9.65 -4.91 -8.17
N MET A 132 -9.33 -3.79 -7.52
CA MET A 132 -8.58 -2.68 -8.12
C MET A 132 -7.16 -3.11 -8.50
N ALA A 133 -6.48 -3.83 -7.61
CA ALA A 133 -5.11 -4.30 -7.83
C ALA A 133 -5.04 -5.29 -9.02
N GLU A 134 -5.98 -6.24 -9.08
CA GLU A 134 -6.09 -7.19 -10.20
C GLU A 134 -6.49 -6.51 -11.51
N PHE A 135 -7.33 -5.48 -11.46
CA PHE A 135 -7.64 -4.66 -12.62
C PHE A 135 -6.39 -3.95 -13.14
N ASN A 136 -5.65 -3.27 -12.26
CA ASN A 136 -4.41 -2.57 -12.61
C ASN A 136 -3.39 -3.53 -13.22
N LYS A 137 -3.18 -4.70 -12.61
CA LYS A 137 -2.31 -5.76 -13.15
C LYS A 137 -2.69 -6.13 -14.59
N LYS A 138 -3.97 -6.34 -14.89
CA LYS A 138 -4.44 -6.72 -16.23
C LYS A 138 -4.24 -5.64 -17.29
N HIS A 139 -4.13 -4.38 -16.86
CA HIS A 139 -4.02 -3.22 -17.73
C HIS A 139 -2.64 -2.55 -17.65
N ALA A 140 -1.70 -3.16 -16.93
CA ALA A 140 -0.29 -2.79 -16.95
C ALA A 140 0.28 -3.02 -18.36
N LYS A 141 0.98 -2.02 -18.88
CA LYS A 141 1.51 -2.01 -20.25
C LYS A 141 2.80 -2.82 -20.37
#